data_AF-A0A9E1LLF1-F1
#
_entry.id   AF-A0A9E1LLF1-F1
#
_cell.length_a   1.000
_cell.length_b   1.000
_cell.length_c   1.000
_cell.angle_alpha   90.00
_cell.angle_beta   90.00
_cell.angle_gamma   90.00
#
_symmetry.space_group_name_H-M   'P 1'
#
loop_
_entity.id
_entity.type
_entity.pdbx_description
1 polymer ?
#
loop_
_entity_poly.entity_id
_entity_poly.type
_entity_poly.pdbx_seq_one_letter_code
_entity_poly.pdbx_strand_id
1 'polypeptide(L)'
;AVSGGSILGDKTRMEALSVNPKAFVRPSPAGTTLGGVTRRTRESLLLCEAAGYDVIIVETVGVGQSETAVSDMTDMFLLLLSPGGGDDLQGIKRGIMELADLVLVNKADGDQASIANQTVSDYRGALQFMQARTPSWTPKVDSCSALDNQGVDQAWTIIQAFREALTQSGELETLRAQQAKAWMWAETAEALIADLRNHPQVKALVPELESAVLAGDMPAIVAAQRLIAHYKTD
;
A
#
# COMPACT_ATOMS: atom_id res chain seq x y z
N ALA A 1 -2.74 0.63 -30.21
CA ALA A 1 -2.77 -0.02 -28.88
C ALA A 1 -1.87 0.80 -27.96
N VAL A 2 -2.44 1.55 -27.02
CA VAL A 2 -1.70 2.53 -26.20
C VAL A 2 -1.99 2.23 -24.72
N SER A 3 -0.92 2.27 -23.91
CA SER A 3 -0.82 2.02 -22.46
C SER A 3 -0.72 0.54 -22.02
N GLY A 4 0.48 0.18 -21.55
CA GLY A 4 0.89 -1.17 -21.13
C GLY A 4 0.47 -1.52 -19.70
N GLY A 5 -0.83 -1.66 -19.47
CA GLY A 5 -1.34 -2.48 -18.36
C GLY A 5 -1.79 -3.85 -18.89
N SER A 6 -1.63 -4.91 -18.10
CA SER A 6 -2.31 -6.18 -18.41
C SER A 6 -3.81 -5.93 -18.45
N ILE A 7 -4.41 -6.01 -19.64
CA ILE A 7 -5.85 -5.76 -19.88
C ILE A 7 -6.73 -6.71 -19.05
N LEU A 8 -6.21 -7.90 -18.73
CA LEU A 8 -6.94 -8.96 -18.03
C LEU A 8 -6.54 -9.11 -16.56
N GLY A 9 -5.40 -8.53 -16.13
CA GLY A 9 -4.80 -8.85 -14.84
C GLY A 9 -4.41 -10.33 -14.73
N ASP A 10 -3.59 -10.70 -13.74
CA ASP A 10 -3.33 -12.12 -13.46
C ASP A 10 -4.49 -12.72 -12.66
N LYS A 11 -5.66 -12.79 -13.28
CA LYS A 11 -6.88 -13.40 -12.73
C LYS A 11 -6.77 -14.91 -12.51
N THR A 12 -5.73 -15.54 -13.07
CA THR A 12 -5.50 -16.99 -12.94
C THR A 12 -5.17 -17.38 -11.49
N ARG A 13 -4.71 -16.44 -10.66
CA ARG A 13 -4.45 -16.68 -9.23
C ARG A 13 -5.68 -16.63 -8.34
N MET A 14 -6.81 -16.15 -8.86
CA MET A 14 -8.06 -15.95 -8.12
C MET A 14 -9.25 -16.44 -8.95
N GLU A 15 -9.21 -17.69 -9.40
CA GLU A 15 -10.19 -18.24 -10.35
C GLU A 15 -11.64 -18.09 -9.86
N ALA A 16 -11.90 -18.46 -8.60
CA ALA A 16 -13.24 -18.39 -8.02
C ALA A 16 -13.78 -16.94 -7.92
N LEU A 17 -12.94 -15.98 -7.54
CA LEU A 17 -13.34 -14.57 -7.47
C LEU A 17 -13.48 -13.94 -8.86
N SER A 18 -12.66 -14.38 -9.83
CA SER A 18 -12.63 -13.80 -11.18
C SER A 18 -13.93 -14.01 -11.97
N VAL A 19 -14.72 -15.02 -11.60
CA VAL A 19 -16.02 -15.34 -12.21
C VAL A 19 -17.21 -14.97 -11.31
N ASN A 20 -16.95 -14.53 -10.08
CA ASN A 20 -18.02 -14.18 -9.15
C ASN A 20 -18.59 -12.80 -9.51
N PRO A 21 -19.89 -12.67 -9.84
CA PRO A 21 -20.49 -11.40 -10.23
C PRO A 21 -20.54 -10.34 -9.12
N LYS A 22 -20.31 -10.75 -7.86
CA LYS A 22 -20.21 -9.86 -6.70
C LYS A 22 -18.77 -9.41 -6.42
N ALA A 23 -17.79 -9.91 -7.17
CA ALA A 23 -16.39 -9.54 -7.01
C ALA A 23 -15.91 -8.74 -8.22
N PHE A 24 -15.12 -7.70 -7.96
CA PHE A 24 -14.45 -6.93 -9.01
C PHE A 24 -12.95 -6.92 -8.77
N VAL A 25 -12.22 -7.62 -9.64
CA VAL A 25 -10.76 -7.72 -9.58
C VAL A 25 -10.15 -6.87 -10.67
N ARG A 26 -9.30 -5.90 -10.27
CA ARG A 26 -8.59 -5.01 -11.18
C ARG A 26 -7.09 -5.04 -10.90
N PRO A 27 -6.23 -5.31 -11.89
CA PRO A 27 -4.79 -5.13 -11.72
C PRO A 27 -4.49 -3.64 -11.55
N SER A 28 -3.53 -3.32 -10.68
CA SER A 28 -3.08 -1.94 -10.58
C SER A 28 -2.44 -1.49 -11.91
N PRO A 29 -2.82 -0.33 -12.44
CA PRO A 29 -2.27 0.16 -13.69
C PRO A 29 -0.77 0.41 -13.54
N ALA A 30 0.03 -0.12 -14.48
CA ALA A 30 1.47 0.14 -14.51
C ALA A 30 1.71 1.65 -14.72
N GLY A 31 2.14 2.33 -13.67
CA GLY A 31 2.69 3.68 -13.73
C GLY A 31 4.20 3.62 -14.00
N THR A 32 4.77 4.66 -14.62
CA THR A 32 6.23 4.81 -14.75
C THR A 32 6.91 5.14 -13.42
N THR A 33 6.13 5.52 -12.41
CA THR A 33 6.57 5.83 -11.05
C THR A 33 5.60 5.23 -10.03
N LEU A 34 6.09 4.96 -8.82
CA LEU A 34 5.28 4.47 -7.70
C LEU A 34 4.11 5.42 -7.38
N GLY A 35 4.33 6.74 -7.46
CA GLY A 35 3.28 7.75 -7.26
C GLY A 35 2.10 7.60 -8.22
N GLY A 36 2.38 7.39 -9.51
CA GLY A 36 1.34 7.22 -10.52
C GLY A 36 0.50 5.94 -10.35
N VAL A 37 1.06 4.90 -9.73
CA VAL A 37 0.32 3.68 -9.35
C VAL A 37 -0.60 3.98 -8.17
N THR A 38 -0.04 4.57 -7.10
CA THR A 38 -0.78 4.95 -5.89
C THR A 38 -1.98 5.85 -6.20
N ARG A 39 -1.79 6.87 -7.03
CA ARG A 39 -2.85 7.78 -7.49
C ARG A 39 -4.03 7.06 -8.13
N ARG A 40 -3.76 6.21 -9.13
CA ARG A 40 -4.82 5.50 -9.86
C ARG A 40 -5.54 4.45 -9.01
N THR A 41 -4.84 3.86 -8.04
CA THR A 41 -5.48 2.98 -7.05
C THR A 41 -6.48 3.76 -6.21
N ARG A 42 -6.13 4.95 -5.70
CA ARG A 42 -7.04 5.80 -4.90
C ARG A 42 -8.29 6.21 -5.67
N GLU A 43 -8.14 6.64 -6.92
CA GLU A 43 -9.29 6.93 -7.79
C GLU A 43 -10.20 5.69 -7.97
N SER A 44 -9.59 4.51 -8.09
CA SER A 44 -10.34 3.25 -8.19
C SER A 44 -11.06 2.89 -6.90
N LEU A 45 -10.48 3.17 -5.72
CA LEU A 45 -11.16 2.98 -4.43
C LEU A 45 -12.46 3.77 -4.37
N LEU A 46 -12.42 5.07 -4.66
CA LEU A 46 -13.60 5.93 -4.66
C LEU A 46 -14.68 5.46 -5.64
N LEU A 47 -14.27 4.98 -6.83
CA LEU A 47 -15.21 4.44 -7.81
C LEU A 47 -15.86 3.13 -7.32
N CYS A 48 -15.10 2.25 -6.67
CA CYS A 48 -15.63 1.03 -6.08
C CYS A 48 -16.63 1.33 -4.94
N GLU A 49 -16.29 2.25 -4.05
CA GLU A 49 -17.21 2.68 -2.98
C GLU A 49 -18.50 3.28 -3.56
N ALA A 50 -18.38 4.18 -4.55
CA ALA A 50 -19.53 4.79 -5.22
C ALA A 50 -20.38 3.76 -6.00
N ALA A 51 -19.76 2.68 -6.48
CA ALA A 51 -20.45 1.56 -7.12
C ALA A 51 -21.14 0.60 -6.12
N GLY A 52 -21.02 0.84 -4.82
CA GLY A 52 -21.69 0.07 -3.77
C GLY A 52 -20.90 -1.12 -3.25
N TYR A 53 -19.60 -1.22 -3.52
CA TYR A 53 -18.73 -2.19 -2.86
C TYR A 53 -18.48 -1.74 -1.42
N ASP A 54 -18.76 -2.61 -0.46
CA ASP A 54 -18.65 -2.37 0.99
C ASP A 54 -17.35 -2.94 1.60
N VAL A 55 -16.66 -3.79 0.84
CA VAL A 55 -15.35 -4.36 1.18
C VAL A 55 -14.40 -4.12 0.01
N ILE A 56 -13.26 -3.48 0.28
CA ILE A 56 -12.21 -3.27 -0.71
C ILE A 56 -10.89 -3.81 -0.16
N ILE A 57 -10.25 -4.68 -0.94
CA ILE A 57 -8.95 -5.27 -0.62
C ILE A 57 -7.92 -4.68 -1.58
N VAL A 58 -6.86 -4.10 -1.02
CA VAL A 58 -5.72 -3.57 -1.78
C VAL A 58 -4.51 -4.45 -1.50
N GLU A 59 -4.06 -5.18 -2.52
CA GLU A 59 -2.90 -6.06 -2.44
C GLU A 59 -1.65 -5.35 -3.00
N THR A 60 -0.53 -5.46 -2.28
CA THR A 60 0.78 -5.09 -2.81
C THR A 60 1.29 -6.16 -3.78
N VAL A 61 1.72 -5.77 -4.98
CA VAL A 61 2.25 -6.70 -5.99
C VAL A 61 3.72 -6.37 -6.28
N GLY A 62 4.62 -7.32 -6.05
CA GLY A 62 6.04 -7.24 -6.44
C GLY A 62 6.99 -6.70 -5.35
N VAL A 63 8.20 -6.32 -5.77
CA VAL A 63 9.27 -5.76 -4.91
C VAL A 63 9.27 -4.23 -4.99
N GLY A 64 9.13 -3.54 -3.86
CA GLY A 64 9.03 -2.07 -3.83
C GLY A 64 8.83 -1.49 -2.42
N GLN A 65 8.56 -0.19 -2.36
CA GLN A 65 8.12 0.55 -1.15
C GLN A 65 6.59 0.78 -1.21
N SER A 66 5.85 -0.24 -1.61
CA SER A 66 4.40 -0.16 -1.82
C SER A 66 3.60 -0.33 -0.53
N GLU A 67 4.21 -0.84 0.52
CA GLU A 67 3.58 -1.18 1.79
C GLU A 67 3.05 0.07 2.51
N THR A 68 3.88 1.11 2.64
CA THR A 68 3.46 2.39 3.23
C THR A 68 2.36 3.04 2.39
N ALA A 69 2.49 3.01 1.06
CA ALA A 69 1.46 3.59 0.18
C ALA A 69 0.10 2.88 0.33
N VAL A 70 0.10 1.55 0.48
CA VAL A 70 -1.11 0.77 0.74
C VAL A 70 -1.66 1.06 2.14
N SER A 71 -0.81 1.09 3.17
CA SER A 71 -1.22 1.44 4.54
C SER A 71 -1.83 2.85 4.64
N ASP A 72 -1.29 3.80 3.87
CA ASP A 72 -1.77 5.19 3.78
C ASP A 72 -3.05 5.35 2.95
N MET A 73 -3.58 4.26 2.38
CA MET A 73 -4.85 4.28 1.65
C MET A 73 -5.91 3.30 2.15
N THR A 74 -5.60 2.48 3.15
CA THR A 74 -6.54 1.52 3.74
C THR A 74 -6.78 1.83 5.22
N ASP A 75 -7.94 1.41 5.73
CA ASP A 75 -8.27 1.54 7.15
C ASP A 75 -7.39 0.61 8.00
N MET A 76 -7.18 -0.61 7.50
CA MET A 76 -6.45 -1.68 8.17
C MET A 76 -5.33 -2.18 7.26
N PHE A 77 -4.18 -2.48 7.84
CA PHE A 77 -3.07 -3.14 7.15
C PHE A 77 -2.86 -4.55 7.70
N LEU A 78 -3.02 -5.55 6.83
CA LEU A 78 -2.88 -6.96 7.15
C LEU A 78 -1.58 -7.51 6.54
N LEU A 79 -0.72 -8.07 7.38
CA LEU A 79 0.52 -8.71 6.97
C LEU A 79 0.36 -10.24 6.92
N LEU A 80 0.58 -10.84 5.76
CA LEU A 80 0.59 -12.30 5.59
C LEU A 80 2.01 -12.85 5.69
N LEU A 81 2.21 -13.85 6.54
CA LEU A 81 3.48 -14.53 6.77
C LEU A 81 3.38 -16.03 6.45
N SER A 82 4.53 -16.65 6.15
CA SER A 82 4.65 -18.11 6.10
C SER A 82 5.23 -18.65 7.42
N PRO A 83 4.94 -19.91 7.79
CA PRO A 83 5.46 -20.52 9.01
C PRO A 83 6.98 -20.67 8.94
N GLY A 84 7.67 -20.48 10.07
CA GLY A 84 9.09 -20.83 10.19
C GLY A 84 10.06 -19.87 9.50
N GLY A 85 9.57 -18.75 8.96
CA GLY A 85 10.39 -17.61 8.55
C GLY A 85 11.00 -16.87 9.74
N GLY A 86 11.42 -17.55 10.81
CA GLY A 86 11.88 -16.96 12.07
C GLY A 86 13.10 -16.05 11.91
N ASP A 87 13.95 -16.28 10.90
CA ASP A 87 15.04 -15.36 10.52
C ASP A 87 14.54 -14.09 9.83
N ASP A 88 13.29 -14.08 9.34
CA ASP A 88 12.63 -12.91 8.76
C ASP A 88 12.13 -11.94 9.84
N LEU A 89 12.25 -12.19 11.14
CA LEU A 89 11.99 -11.12 12.11
C LEU A 89 13.06 -10.01 12.02
N GLN A 90 14.25 -10.35 11.51
CA GLN A 90 15.27 -9.38 11.04
C GLN A 90 15.08 -8.96 9.57
N GLY A 91 14.48 -9.82 8.73
CA GLY A 91 14.27 -9.59 7.29
C GLY A 91 13.01 -8.78 6.92
N ILE A 92 11.94 -8.92 7.69
CA ILE A 92 10.79 -8.02 7.70
C ILE A 92 11.34 -6.72 8.27
N LYS A 93 11.55 -5.77 7.37
CA LYS A 93 11.99 -4.41 7.70
C LYS A 93 11.16 -3.94 8.89
N ARG A 94 11.82 -3.48 9.97
CA ARG A 94 11.16 -2.92 11.16
C ARG A 94 9.95 -2.03 10.80
N GLY A 95 10.07 -1.27 9.71
CA GLY A 95 9.00 -0.40 9.20
C GLY A 95 7.73 -1.08 8.64
N ILE A 96 7.70 -2.38 8.29
CA ILE A 96 6.46 -3.06 7.84
C ILE A 96 5.68 -3.60 9.04
N MET A 97 6.38 -4.14 10.04
CA MET A 97 5.76 -4.61 11.28
C MET A 97 5.03 -3.48 12.01
N GLU A 98 5.62 -2.29 12.01
CA GLU A 98 5.03 -1.07 12.61
C GLU A 98 3.73 -0.63 11.91
N LEU A 99 3.48 -1.07 10.67
CA LEU A 99 2.24 -0.77 9.94
C LEU A 99 1.14 -1.80 10.23
N ALA A 100 1.46 -2.99 10.75
CA ALA A 100 0.53 -4.11 10.83
C ALA A 100 -0.50 -3.97 11.96
N ASP A 101 -1.77 -3.94 11.59
CA ASP A 101 -2.91 -4.01 12.52
C ASP A 101 -3.29 -5.48 12.81
N LEU A 102 -3.00 -6.37 11.85
CA LEU A 102 -3.15 -7.82 11.95
C LEU A 102 -2.02 -8.52 11.20
N VAL A 103 -1.45 -9.52 11.83
CA VAL A 103 -0.51 -10.47 11.21
C VAL A 103 -1.20 -11.83 11.11
N LEU A 104 -1.22 -12.41 9.92
CA LEU A 104 -1.73 -13.77 9.69
C LEU A 104 -0.60 -14.68 9.23
N VAL A 105 -0.31 -15.71 10.01
CA VAL A 105 0.60 -16.79 9.63
C VAL A 105 -0.20 -17.82 8.83
N ASN A 106 -0.10 -17.74 7.50
CA ASN A 106 -0.77 -18.65 6.59
C ASN A 106 -0.06 -20.02 6.54
N LYS A 107 -0.65 -21.01 5.85
CA LYS A 107 -0.15 -22.39 5.71
C LYS A 107 -0.03 -23.14 7.04
N ALA A 108 -0.94 -22.85 7.98
CA ALA A 108 -1.02 -23.52 9.26
C ALA A 108 -1.75 -24.88 9.15
N ASP A 109 -1.29 -25.71 8.24
CA ASP A 109 -1.86 -27.01 7.88
C ASP A 109 -0.79 -28.10 7.83
N GLY A 110 -1.21 -29.36 7.92
CA GLY A 110 -0.34 -30.53 7.89
C GLY A 110 0.88 -30.43 8.82
N ASP A 111 2.06 -30.70 8.25
CA ASP A 111 3.34 -30.68 8.98
C ASP A 111 3.76 -29.27 9.42
N GLN A 112 3.17 -28.21 8.83
CA GLN A 112 3.49 -26.82 9.15
C GLN A 112 2.68 -26.26 10.31
N ALA A 113 1.61 -26.94 10.75
CA ALA A 113 0.73 -26.44 11.82
C ALA A 113 1.49 -26.13 13.12
N SER A 114 2.43 -27.00 13.52
CA SER A 114 3.24 -26.79 14.74
C SER A 114 4.16 -25.57 14.60
N ILE A 115 4.84 -25.44 13.46
CA ILE A 115 5.75 -24.31 13.17
C ILE A 115 4.96 -23.00 13.07
N ALA A 116 3.75 -23.03 12.50
CA ALA A 116 2.87 -21.87 12.42
C ALA A 116 2.49 -21.36 13.81
N ASN A 117 2.13 -22.27 14.74
CA ASN A 117 1.80 -21.92 16.12
C ASN A 117 2.99 -21.30 16.88
N GLN A 118 4.20 -21.82 16.65
CA GLN A 118 5.41 -21.21 17.19
C GLN A 118 5.63 -19.80 16.62
N THR A 119 5.51 -19.66 15.30
CA THR A 119 5.64 -18.36 14.61
C THR A 119 4.64 -17.35 15.16
N VAL A 120 3.37 -17.73 15.32
CA VAL A 120 2.34 -16.88 15.93
C VAL A 120 2.77 -16.43 17.34
N SER A 121 3.30 -17.34 18.15
CA SER A 121 3.75 -17.02 19.52
C SER A 121 4.90 -16.01 19.52
N ASP A 122 5.87 -16.19 18.62
CA ASP A 122 7.03 -15.29 18.49
C ASP A 122 6.60 -13.88 18.08
N TYR A 123 5.72 -13.76 17.07
CA TYR A 123 5.20 -12.46 16.61
C TYR A 123 4.27 -11.79 17.62
N ARG A 124 3.47 -12.56 18.39
CA ARG A 124 2.68 -11.99 19.51
C ARG A 124 3.60 -11.37 20.55
N GLY A 125 4.69 -12.06 20.91
CA GLY A 125 5.68 -11.55 21.85
C GLY A 125 6.34 -10.27 21.34
N ALA A 126 6.73 -10.23 20.06
CA ALA A 126 7.35 -9.06 19.46
C ALA A 126 6.42 -7.83 19.38
N LEU A 127 5.16 -8.01 18.94
CA LEU A 127 4.21 -6.91 18.76
C LEU A 127 3.76 -6.28 20.08
N GLN A 128 3.79 -7.01 21.19
CA GLN A 128 3.45 -6.45 22.51
C GLN A 128 4.34 -5.28 22.94
N PHE A 129 5.55 -5.19 22.41
CA PHE A 129 6.49 -4.11 22.71
C PHE A 129 6.50 -3.00 21.66
N MET A 130 5.72 -3.14 20.58
CA MET A 130 5.62 -2.13 19.55
C MET A 130 4.50 -1.15 19.86
N GLN A 131 4.70 0.11 19.50
CA GLN A 131 3.66 1.11 19.59
C GLN A 131 2.62 0.84 18.50
N ALA A 132 1.35 0.70 18.90
CA ALA A 132 0.26 0.56 17.95
C ALA A 132 0.10 1.83 17.11
N ARG A 133 -0.20 1.65 15.82
CA ARG A 133 -0.57 2.73 14.90
C ARG A 133 -1.83 3.46 15.37
N THR A 134 -2.79 2.70 15.89
CA THR A 134 -4.09 3.17 16.37
C THR A 134 -4.22 2.87 17.86
N PRO A 135 -4.27 3.90 18.72
CA PRO A 135 -4.36 3.73 20.17
C PRO A 135 -5.48 2.81 20.68
N SER A 136 -6.65 2.77 20.02
CA SER A 136 -7.76 1.88 20.40
C SER A 136 -7.54 0.41 20.03
N TRP A 137 -6.51 0.08 19.25
CA TRP A 137 -6.28 -1.27 18.77
C TRP A 137 -4.92 -1.80 19.21
N THR A 138 -4.91 -3.04 19.71
CA THR A 138 -3.67 -3.80 19.89
C THR A 138 -3.52 -4.75 18.71
N PRO A 139 -2.45 -4.63 17.91
CA PRO A 139 -2.18 -5.53 16.80
C PRO A 139 -2.36 -7.00 17.18
N LYS A 140 -3.06 -7.74 16.33
CA LYS A 140 -3.34 -9.16 16.56
C LYS A 140 -2.44 -10.01 15.68
N VAL A 141 -2.13 -11.22 16.16
CA VAL A 141 -1.48 -12.26 15.36
C VAL A 141 -2.34 -13.50 15.46
N ASP A 142 -2.65 -14.09 14.31
CA ASP A 142 -3.34 -15.38 14.24
C ASP A 142 -2.76 -16.23 13.11
N SER A 143 -3.21 -17.47 13.01
CA SER A 143 -2.84 -18.37 11.91
C SER A 143 -4.05 -18.78 11.09
N CYS A 144 -3.79 -19.14 9.83
CA CYS A 144 -4.80 -19.68 8.93
C CYS A 144 -4.21 -20.70 7.95
N SER A 145 -5.07 -21.52 7.36
CA SER A 145 -4.78 -22.23 6.12
C SER A 145 -5.70 -21.71 5.04
N ALA A 146 -5.17 -20.87 4.15
CA ALA A 146 -5.91 -20.40 2.99
C ALA A 146 -6.26 -21.55 2.03
N LEU A 147 -5.43 -22.59 1.96
CA LEU A 147 -5.67 -23.75 1.09
C LEU A 147 -6.85 -24.60 1.60
N ASP A 148 -6.87 -24.89 2.90
CA ASP A 148 -7.90 -25.72 3.51
C ASP A 148 -9.10 -24.90 4.02
N ASN A 149 -9.09 -23.58 3.78
CA ASN A 149 -10.08 -22.61 4.24
C ASN A 149 -10.33 -22.65 5.76
N GLN A 150 -9.25 -22.74 6.55
CA GLN A 150 -9.29 -22.77 8.01
C GLN A 150 -8.80 -21.44 8.59
N GLY A 151 -9.55 -20.86 9.54
CA GLY A 151 -9.19 -19.59 10.20
C GLY A 151 -9.43 -18.33 9.36
N VAL A 152 -9.96 -18.47 8.14
CA VAL A 152 -10.31 -17.32 7.26
C VAL A 152 -11.50 -16.53 7.81
N ASP A 153 -12.48 -17.22 8.36
CA ASP A 153 -13.64 -16.66 9.07
C ASP A 153 -13.22 -15.96 10.38
N GLN A 154 -12.29 -16.56 11.11
CA GLN A 154 -11.71 -15.96 12.30
C GLN A 154 -10.94 -14.68 11.96
N ALA A 155 -10.14 -14.69 10.89
CA ALA A 155 -9.47 -13.50 10.38
C ALA A 155 -10.47 -12.37 10.05
N TRP A 156 -11.59 -12.71 9.39
CA TRP A 156 -12.64 -11.73 9.11
C TRP A 156 -13.28 -11.17 10.38
N THR A 157 -13.50 -12.00 11.40
CA THR A 157 -14.01 -11.58 12.71
C THR A 157 -13.07 -10.56 13.37
N ILE A 158 -11.74 -10.76 13.27
CA ILE A 158 -10.75 -9.81 13.78
C ILE A 158 -10.80 -8.49 13.01
N ILE A 159 -10.94 -8.54 11.67
CA ILE A 159 -11.08 -7.35 10.82
C ILE A 159 -12.34 -6.54 11.21
N GLN A 160 -13.45 -7.22 11.49
CA GLN A 160 -14.67 -6.56 11.96
C GLN A 160 -14.50 -5.92 13.34
N ALA A 161 -13.83 -6.61 14.28
CA ALA A 161 -13.52 -6.06 15.60
C ALA A 161 -12.61 -4.84 15.52
N PHE A 162 -11.62 -4.82 14.61
CA PHE A 162 -10.79 -3.65 14.35
C PHE A 162 -11.64 -2.46 13.90
N ARG A 163 -12.49 -2.67 12.88
CA ARG A 163 -13.38 -1.62 12.37
C ARG A 163 -14.29 -1.08 13.46
N GLU A 164 -14.87 -1.96 14.28
CA GLU A 164 -15.74 -1.57 15.38
C GLU A 164 -14.99 -0.73 16.43
N ALA A 165 -13.80 -1.16 16.85
CA ALA A 165 -12.99 -0.43 17.82
C ALA A 165 -12.66 1.00 17.36
N LEU A 166 -12.20 1.15 16.12
CA LEU A 166 -11.87 2.47 15.55
C LEU A 166 -13.12 3.34 15.32
N THR A 167 -14.25 2.73 15.00
CA THR A 167 -15.52 3.47 14.84
C THR A 167 -15.99 3.99 16.20
N GLN A 168 -15.93 3.16 17.25
CA GLN A 168 -16.34 3.55 18.59
C GLN A 168 -15.42 4.62 19.20
N SER A 169 -14.13 4.61 18.87
CA SER A 169 -13.19 5.64 19.31
C SER A 169 -13.24 6.92 18.48
N GLY A 170 -13.88 6.91 17.30
CA GLY A 170 -13.86 8.01 16.32
C GLY A 170 -12.51 8.15 15.58
N GLU A 171 -11.61 7.18 15.74
CA GLU A 171 -10.32 7.17 15.07
C GLU A 171 -10.45 6.77 13.60
N LEU A 172 -11.50 6.04 13.20
CA LEU A 172 -11.73 5.68 11.81
C LEU A 172 -11.92 6.92 10.93
N GLU A 173 -12.82 7.83 11.32
CA GLU A 173 -13.06 9.07 10.60
C GLU A 173 -11.81 9.96 10.60
N THR A 174 -11.12 10.00 11.74
CA THR A 174 -9.87 10.78 11.89
C THR A 174 -8.78 10.26 10.96
N LEU A 175 -8.59 8.93 10.89
CA LEU A 175 -7.63 8.27 10.01
C LEU A 175 -7.94 8.60 8.55
N ARG A 176 -9.18 8.39 8.11
CA ARG A 176 -9.60 8.69 6.73
C ARG A 176 -9.46 10.16 6.37
N ALA A 177 -9.74 11.08 7.30
CA ALA A 177 -9.54 12.52 7.09
C ALA A 177 -8.06 12.88 6.92
N GLN A 178 -7.16 12.25 7.70
CA GLN A 178 -5.72 12.43 7.56
C GLN A 178 -5.21 11.87 6.23
N GLN A 179 -5.69 10.70 5.82
CA GLN A 179 -5.40 10.11 4.52
C GLN A 179 -5.85 11.03 3.39
N ALA A 180 -7.10 11.51 3.42
CA ALA A 180 -7.63 12.44 2.42
C ALA A 180 -6.80 13.75 2.33
N LYS A 181 -6.38 14.31 3.47
CA LYS A 181 -5.46 15.46 3.50
C LYS A 181 -4.13 15.15 2.83
N ALA A 182 -3.51 14.01 3.17
CA ALA A 182 -2.25 13.60 2.56
C ALA A 182 -2.39 13.38 1.05
N TRP A 183 -3.53 12.81 0.62
CA TRP A 183 -3.83 12.58 -0.79
C TRP A 183 -3.97 13.90 -1.55
N MET A 184 -4.70 14.88 -1.01
CA MET A 184 -4.84 16.21 -1.62
C MET A 184 -3.47 16.83 -1.94
N TRP A 185 -2.53 16.77 -1.00
CA TRP A 185 -1.18 17.30 -1.22
C TRP A 185 -0.36 16.49 -2.22
N ALA A 186 -0.48 15.16 -2.19
CA ALA A 186 0.19 14.29 -3.16
C ALA A 186 -0.30 14.57 -4.59
N GLU A 187 -1.62 14.65 -4.80
CA GLU A 187 -2.23 14.98 -6.09
C GLU A 187 -1.79 16.37 -6.59
N THR A 188 -1.77 17.36 -5.69
CA THR A 188 -1.32 18.71 -6.03
C THR A 188 0.14 18.71 -6.48
N ALA A 189 1.02 18.02 -5.75
CA ALA A 189 2.43 17.93 -6.10
C ALA A 189 2.66 17.21 -7.43
N GLU A 190 1.98 16.08 -7.67
CA GLU A 190 2.08 15.35 -8.93
C GLU A 190 1.59 16.19 -10.12
N ALA A 191 0.46 16.88 -9.97
CA ALA A 191 -0.08 17.75 -11.00
C ALA A 191 0.88 18.89 -11.34
N LEU A 192 1.44 19.57 -10.33
CA LEU A 192 2.43 20.64 -10.54
C LEU A 192 3.71 20.14 -11.20
N ILE A 193 4.22 18.97 -10.82
CA ILE A 193 5.41 18.38 -11.44
C ILE A 193 5.13 18.02 -12.91
N ALA A 194 3.95 17.46 -13.20
CA ALA A 194 3.54 17.14 -14.56
C ALA A 194 3.43 18.40 -15.42
N ASP A 195 2.83 19.46 -14.89
CA ASP A 195 2.70 20.74 -15.56
C ASP A 195 4.07 21.39 -15.82
N LEU A 196 4.92 21.47 -14.79
CA LEU A 196 6.30 21.95 -14.88
C LEU A 196 7.09 21.27 -16.00
N ARG A 197 7.01 19.93 -16.08
CA ARG A 197 7.71 19.14 -17.11
C ARG A 197 7.18 19.37 -18.52
N ASN A 198 5.92 19.75 -18.66
CA ASN A 198 5.29 20.03 -19.95
C ASN A 198 5.42 21.50 -20.37
N HIS A 199 5.81 22.40 -19.46
CA HIS A 199 5.99 23.82 -19.74
C HIS A 199 7.06 24.04 -20.84
N PRO A 200 6.75 24.75 -21.95
CA PRO A 200 7.64 24.85 -23.10
C PRO A 200 9.04 25.38 -22.76
N GLN A 201 9.13 26.43 -21.95
CA GLN A 201 10.41 27.02 -21.54
C GLN A 201 11.25 26.06 -20.69
N VAL A 202 10.59 25.34 -19.77
CA VAL A 202 11.25 24.38 -18.88
C VAL A 202 11.75 23.20 -19.69
N LYS A 203 10.91 22.67 -20.59
CA LYS A 203 11.25 21.56 -21.47
C LYS A 203 12.45 21.85 -22.37
N ALA A 204 12.63 23.09 -22.80
CA ALA A 204 13.80 23.53 -23.55
C ALA A 204 15.09 23.57 -22.70
N LEU A 205 14.98 23.91 -21.41
CA LEU A 205 16.11 24.04 -20.48
C LEU A 205 16.56 22.72 -19.86
N VAL A 206 15.67 21.74 -19.71
CA VAL A 206 15.94 20.47 -19.01
C VAL A 206 17.20 19.76 -19.53
N PRO A 207 17.42 19.56 -20.85
CA PRO A 207 18.59 18.82 -21.33
C PRO A 207 19.93 19.46 -20.94
N GLU A 208 20.01 20.79 -20.98
CA GLU A 208 21.21 21.53 -20.58
C GLU A 208 21.47 21.40 -19.07
N LEU A 209 20.43 21.61 -18.26
CA LEU A 209 20.53 21.56 -16.80
C LEU A 209 20.85 20.15 -16.29
N GLU A 210 20.22 19.10 -16.86
CA GLU A 210 20.55 17.72 -16.51
C GLU A 210 22.00 17.38 -16.87
N SER A 211 22.48 17.81 -18.04
CA SER A 211 23.87 17.60 -18.44
C SER A 211 24.86 18.28 -17.49
N ALA A 212 24.59 19.53 -17.08
CA ALA A 212 25.45 20.27 -16.15
C ALA A 212 25.47 19.64 -14.74
N VAL A 213 24.34 19.10 -14.28
CA VAL A 213 24.27 18.38 -12.99
C VAL A 213 25.05 17.07 -13.07
N LEU A 214 24.89 16.29 -14.14
CA LEU A 214 25.59 15.02 -14.33
C LEU A 214 27.11 15.21 -14.47
N ALA A 215 27.56 16.30 -15.10
CA ALA A 215 28.96 16.65 -15.21
C ALA A 215 29.59 17.19 -13.91
N GLY A 216 28.76 17.57 -12.93
CA GLY A 216 29.20 18.20 -11.69
C GLY A 216 29.47 19.71 -11.82
N ASP A 217 29.18 20.32 -12.97
CA ASP A 217 29.36 21.75 -13.24
C ASP A 217 28.31 22.62 -12.54
N MET A 218 27.19 22.03 -12.14
CA MET A 218 26.11 22.70 -11.42
C MET A 218 25.55 21.84 -10.29
N PRO A 219 25.39 22.38 -9.07
CA PRO A 219 24.67 21.68 -8.01
C PRO A 219 23.20 21.46 -8.38
N ALA A 220 22.66 20.27 -8.06
CA ALA A 220 21.27 19.91 -8.34
C ALA A 220 20.24 20.90 -7.77
N ILE A 221 20.53 21.49 -6.60
CA ILE A 221 19.66 22.51 -5.97
C ILE A 221 19.56 23.78 -6.85
N VAL A 222 20.68 24.22 -7.44
CA VAL A 222 20.72 25.40 -8.30
C VAL A 222 19.98 25.13 -9.61
N ALA A 223 20.16 23.96 -10.21
CA ALA A 223 19.42 23.54 -11.40
C ALA A 223 17.91 23.51 -11.13
N ALA A 224 17.48 22.93 -10.00
CA ALA A 224 16.07 22.90 -9.61
C ALA A 224 15.47 24.31 -9.41
N GLN A 225 16.21 25.22 -8.77
CA GLN A 225 15.79 26.62 -8.64
C GLN A 225 15.62 27.31 -9.99
N ARG A 226 16.51 27.04 -10.96
CA ARG A 226 16.38 27.58 -12.33
C ARG A 226 15.14 27.05 -13.04
N LEU A 227 14.84 25.76 -12.93
CA LEU A 227 13.61 25.18 -13.49
C LEU A 227 12.37 25.88 -12.92
N ILE A 228 12.31 26.06 -11.59
CA ILE A 228 11.19 26.71 -10.91
C ILE A 228 11.09 28.19 -11.28
N ALA A 229 12.21 28.90 -11.38
CA ALA A 229 12.22 30.32 -11.73
C ALA A 229 11.57 30.56 -13.10
N HIS A 230 12.00 29.82 -14.13
CA HIS A 230 11.47 29.94 -15.49
C HIS A 230 10.00 29.51 -15.58
N TYR A 231 9.57 28.55 -14.77
CA TYR A 231 8.15 28.18 -14.69
C TYR A 231 7.27 29.28 -14.09
N LYS A 232 7.80 30.09 -13.17
CA LYS A 232 7.06 31.18 -12.50
C LYS A 232 7.07 32.51 -13.26
N THR A 233 7.86 32.63 -14.33
CA THR A 233 8.03 33.91 -15.03
C THR A 233 7.04 34.14 -16.18
N ASP A 234 6.24 33.12 -16.51
CA ASP A 234 5.00 33.21 -17.29
C ASP A 234 3.78 33.17 -16.35
#